data_AF-A0A1X9M8Z4-F1
#
_entry.id   AF-A0A1X9M8Z4-F1
#
_cell.length_a   1.000
_cell.length_b   1.000
_cell.length_c   1.000
_cell.angle_alpha   90.00
_cell.angle_beta   90.00
_cell.angle_gamma   90.00
#
_symmetry.space_group_name_H-M   'P 1'
#
loop_
_entity.id
_entity.type
_entity.pdbx_description
1 polymer ?
#
loop_
_entity_poly.entity_id
_entity_poly.type
_entity_poly.pdbx_seq_one_letter_code
_entity_poly.pdbx_strand_id
1 'polypeptide(L)' 'MKKVLSYYYLPVVFFLLLSLAQLTEFTLTAFLVTILASVAIGLFCGFVLHLVTIIMKNISQKEE' A
#
# COMPACT_ATOMS: atom_id res chain seq x y z
N MET A 1 -12.58 8.08 -9.36
CA MET A 1 -12.48 7.68 -7.94
C MET A 1 -12.09 6.21 -7.73
N LYS A 2 -12.64 5.24 -8.47
CA LYS A 2 -12.32 3.79 -8.30
C LYS A 2 -10.82 3.43 -8.40
N LYS A 3 -10.09 4.07 -9.33
CA LYS A 3 -8.63 3.87 -9.48
C LYS A 3 -7.83 4.35 -8.26
N VAL A 4 -8.24 5.47 -7.65
CA VAL A 4 -7.57 6.02 -6.47
C VAL A 4 -7.73 5.07 -5.28
N LEU A 5 -8.94 4.56 -5.02
CA LEU A 5 -9.15 3.53 -4.00
C LEU A 5 -8.25 2.30 -4.24
N SER A 6 -8.16 1.83 -5.49
CA SER A 6 -7.36 0.65 -5.82
C SER A 6 -5.86 0.83 -5.49
N TYR A 7 -5.32 2.05 -5.63
CA TYR A 7 -3.93 2.34 -5.24
C TYR A 7 -3.67 2.20 -3.74
N TYR A 8 -4.69 2.33 -2.88
CA TYR A 8 -4.51 2.18 -1.44
C TYR A 8 -4.85 0.78 -0.94
N TYR A 9 -5.92 0.17 -1.44
CA TYR A 9 -6.33 -1.16 -0.96
C TYR A 9 -5.42 -2.28 -1.45
N LEU A 10 -4.95 -2.21 -2.70
CA LEU A 10 -4.19 -3.31 -3.31
C LEU A 10 -2.82 -3.51 -2.63
N PRO A 11 -2.02 -2.46 -2.36
CA PRO A 11 -0.77 -2.63 -1.62
C PRO A 11 -1.00 -3.07 -0.18
N VAL A 12 -2.02 -2.54 0.50
CA VAL A 12 -2.35 -2.95 1.88
C VAL A 12 -2.67 -4.43 1.96
N VAL A 13 -3.54 -4.94 1.08
CA VAL A 13 -3.89 -6.37 1.05
C VAL A 13 -2.66 -7.21 0.70
N PHE A 14 -1.84 -6.77 -0.25
CA PHE A 14 -0.62 -7.49 -0.63
C PHE A 14 0.37 -7.61 0.54
N PHE A 15 0.69 -6.50 1.21
CA PHE A 15 1.60 -6.51 2.36
C PHE A 15 1.02 -7.29 3.53
N LEU A 16 -0.29 -7.24 3.75
CA LEU A 16 -0.94 -8.00 4.81
C LEU A 16 -0.85 -9.51 4.56
N LEU A 17 -1.13 -9.97 3.33
CA LEU A 17 -0.96 -11.37 2.96
C LEU A 17 0.50 -11.83 3.06
N LEU A 18 1.43 -11.00 2.59
CA LEU A 18 2.86 -11.29 2.65
C LEU A 18 3.35 -11.42 4.10
N SER A 19 3.00 -10.48 4.96
CA SER A 19 3.44 -10.49 6.35
C SER A 19 2.76 -11.59 7.17
N LEU A 20 1.50 -11.94 6.87
CA LEU A 20 0.85 -13.10 7.47
C LEU A 20 1.50 -14.41 7.06
N ALA A 21 1.93 -14.55 5.80
CA ALA A 21 2.63 -15.74 5.33
C ALA A 21 4.02 -15.93 5.99
N GLN A 22 4.61 -14.85 6.49
CA GLN A 22 5.90 -14.85 7.18
C GLN A 22 5.79 -14.90 8.71
N LEU A 23 4.57 -15.02 9.26
CA LEU A 23 4.36 -15.05 10.70
C LEU A 23 4.67 -16.45 11.26
N THR A 24 5.92 -16.65 11.71
CA THR A 24 6.39 -17.95 12.20
C THR A 24 5.88 -18.29 13.60
N GLU A 25 5.75 -17.29 14.48
CA GLU A 25 5.20 -17.47 15.83
C GLU A 25 3.92 -16.66 16.01
N PHE A 26 2.84 -17.35 16.36
CA PHE A 26 1.54 -16.73 16.56
C PHE A 26 1.39 -16.25 18.01
N THR A 27 1.77 -15.00 18.27
CA THR A 27 1.39 -14.29 19.50
C THR A 27 0.43 -13.15 19.18
N LEU A 28 -0.46 -12.84 20.12
CA LEU A 28 -1.48 -11.79 19.92
C LEU A 28 -0.83 -10.43 19.63
N THR A 29 0.26 -10.11 20.33
CA THR A 29 1.04 -8.88 20.09
C THR A 29 1.70 -8.89 18.71
N ALA A 30 2.36 -9.99 18.31
CA ALA A 30 2.98 -10.07 16.99
C ALA A 30 1.93 -9.91 15.88
N PHE A 31 0.78 -10.58 16.00
CA PHE A 31 -0.30 -10.46 15.02
C PHE A 31 -0.82 -9.02 14.88
N LEU A 32 -1.05 -8.32 15.99
CA LEU A 32 -1.51 -6.92 15.95
C LEU A 32 -0.46 -5.97 15.36
N VAL A 33 0.81 -6.13 15.73
CA VAL A 33 1.92 -5.34 15.19
C VAL A 33 2.10 -5.60 13.69
N THR A 34 1.99 -6.86 13.27
CA THR A 34 2.04 -7.24 11.86
C THR A 34 0.93 -6.56 11.06
N ILE A 35 -0.32 -6.61 11.51
CA ILE A 35 -1.42 -5.94 10.83
C ILE A 35 -1.18 -4.43 10.75
N LEU A 36 -0.79 -3.80 11.86
CA LEU A 36 -0.54 -2.37 11.91
C LEU A 36 0.58 -1.96 10.94
N ALA A 37 1.68 -2.70 10.94
CA ALA A 37 2.82 -2.46 10.06
C ALA A 37 2.46 -2.65 8.59
N SER A 38 1.76 -3.74 8.24
CA SER A 38 1.32 -4.01 6.87
C SER A 38 0.37 -2.92 6.35
N VAL A 39 -0.55 -2.44 7.19
CA VAL A 39 -1.45 -1.33 6.82
C VAL A 39 -0.66 -0.03 6.63
N ALA A 40 0.25 0.30 7.55
CA ALA A 40 1.06 1.51 7.46
C ALA A 40 1.92 1.53 6.18
N ILE A 41 2.63 0.43 5.90
CA ILE A 41 3.48 0.29 4.71
C ILE A 41 2.62 0.28 3.43
N GLY A 42 1.50 -0.44 3.44
CA GLY A 42 0.60 -0.50 2.29
C GLY A 42 0.01 0.87 1.93
N LEU A 43 -0.44 1.64 2.92
CA LEU A 43 -0.97 2.99 2.69
C LEU A 43 0.12 3.94 2.20
N PHE A 44 1.33 3.84 2.76
CA PHE A 44 2.49 4.63 2.30
C PHE A 44 2.85 4.31 0.84
N CYS A 45 2.91 3.03 0.49
CA CYS A 45 3.14 2.59 -0.88
C CYS A 45 2.06 3.13 -1.83
N GLY A 46 0.79 3.01 -1.43
CA GLY A 46 -0.34 3.55 -2.20
C GLY A 46 -0.28 5.07 -2.39
N PHE A 47 0.16 5.80 -1.37
CA PHE A 47 0.40 7.24 -1.46
C PHE A 47 1.50 7.58 -2.47
N VAL A 48 2.62 6.86 -2.45
CA VAL A 48 3.72 7.07 -3.42
C VAL A 48 3.25 6.78 -4.84
N LEU A 49 2.54 5.67 -5.07
CA LEU A 49 2.01 5.32 -6.40
C LEU A 49 1.00 6.38 -6.91
N HIS A 50 0.16 6.88 -6.02
CA HIS A 50 -0.78 7.94 -6.35
C HIS A 50 -0.05 9.24 -6.72
N LEU A 51 0.98 9.62 -5.95
CA LEU A 51 1.81 10.81 -6.22
C LEU A 51 2.55 10.69 -7.57
N VAL A 52 3.15 9.54 -7.87
CA VAL A 52 3.79 9.28 -9.17
C VAL A 52 2.78 9.41 -10.32
N THR A 53 1.57 8.89 -10.15
CA THR A 53 0.51 9.00 -11.16
C THR A 53 0.14 10.47 -11.43
N ILE A 54 0.06 11.30 -10.38
CA ILE A 54 -0.21 12.74 -10.50
C ILE A 54 0.96 13.42 -11.23
N ILE A 55 2.21 13.13 -10.86
CA ILE A 55 3.39 13.73 -11.49
C ILE A 55 3.46 13.36 -12.97
N MET A 56 3.32 12.07 -13.32
CA MET A 56 3.32 11.62 -14.71
C MET A 56 2.20 12.28 -15.53
N LYS A 57 1.01 12.43 -14.94
CA LYS A 57 -0.08 13.14 -15.61
C LYS A 57 0.24 14.61 -15.88
N ASN A 58 0.91 15.29 -14.95
CA ASN A 58 1.33 16.68 -15.14
C ASN A 58 2.47 16.83 -16.15
N ILE A 59 3.39 15.88 -16.22
CA ILE A 59 4.48 15.87 -17.22
C ILE A 59 3.89 15.63 -18.61
N SER A 60 3.02 14.62 -18.76
CA SER A 60 2.42 14.28 -20.05
C SER A 60 1.50 15.38 -20.62
N GLN A 61 0.91 16.24 -19.78
CA GLN A 61 0.13 17.40 -20.23
C GLN A 61 0.99 18.61 -20.61
N LYS A 62 2.29 18.59 -20.35
CA LYS A 62 3.22 19.68 -20.68
C LYS A 62 3.93 19.49 -22.03
N GLU A 63 3.80 18.30 -22.62
CA GLU A 63 4.40 17.92 -23.91
C GLU A 63 3.39 18.01 -25.08
N GLU A 64 2.11 18.31 -24.82
CA GLU A 64 1.10 18.72 -25.81
C GLU A 64 0.93 20.24 -25.85
#